data_AF-A0A6M3K5H7-F1
#
_entry.id   AF-A0A6M3K5H7-F1
#
_cell.length_a   1.000
_cell.length_b   1.000
_cell.length_c   1.000
_cell.angle_alpha   90.00
_cell.angle_beta   90.00
_cell.angle_gamma   90.00
#
_symmetry.space_group_name_H-M   'P 1'
#
loop_
_entity.id
_entity.type
_entity.pdbx_description
1 polymer ?
#
loop_
_entity_poly.entity_id
_entity_poly.type
_entity_poly.pdbx_seq_one_letter_code
_entity_poly.pdbx_strand_id
1 'polypeptide(L)'
;MIGFDNDGRAYIIKEFYQRKILGSQLAEIAKKEFGNVKYIADSANPDAIEEFKKIGLNCVGIKKMKNEREENFVIAGIRRVSGHLQIQGDKKPRLFISNNCPMTIAEFENYSYPENKENKSPSEKPLEPFSHAMDALRYALMSRETPLFFGSLDMTRPRPPAPGEPEKKDEKNRIAFG
;
A
#
# COMPACT_ATOMS: atom_id res chain seq x y z
N MET A 1 7.56 2.85 6.88
CA MET A 1 6.37 3.57 7.37
C MET A 1 5.71 4.30 6.22
N ILE A 2 4.42 4.06 6.07
CA ILE A 2 3.58 4.71 5.05
C ILE A 2 2.49 5.50 5.75
N GLY A 3 2.29 6.74 5.33
CA GLY A 3 1.16 7.58 5.70
C GLY A 3 0.12 7.57 4.59
N PHE A 4 -1.13 7.78 4.96
CA PHE A 4 -2.24 7.82 4.03
C PHE A 4 -3.08 9.06 4.30
N ASP A 5 -3.53 9.74 3.25
CA ASP A 5 -4.51 10.82 3.37
C ASP A 5 -5.94 10.34 3.03
N ASN A 6 -6.89 11.25 3.24
CA ASN A 6 -8.31 11.05 2.95
C ASN A 6 -8.60 10.99 1.44
N ASP A 7 -7.75 11.59 0.62
CA ASP A 7 -7.87 11.55 -0.83
C ASP A 7 -7.44 10.19 -1.40
N GLY A 8 -6.86 9.31 -0.58
CA GLY A 8 -6.38 8.00 -1.02
C GLY A 8 -4.96 8.04 -1.58
N ARG A 9 -4.16 9.03 -1.20
CA ARG A 9 -2.73 9.08 -1.47
C ARG A 9 -1.94 8.36 -0.39
N ALA A 10 -0.79 7.90 -0.78
CA ALA A 10 0.18 7.14 -0.02
C ALA A 10 1.50 7.92 0.02
N TYR A 11 2.06 8.07 1.21
CA TYR A 11 3.31 8.78 1.45
C TYR A 11 4.27 7.83 2.14
N ILE A 12 5.36 7.45 1.48
CA ILE A 12 6.43 6.66 2.10
C ILE A 12 7.33 7.62 2.86
N ILE A 13 7.24 7.60 4.20
CA ILE A 13 7.82 8.63 5.07
C ILE A 13 9.23 8.24 5.53
N LYS A 14 9.38 6.96 5.90
CA LYS A 14 10.61 6.41 6.50
C LYS A 14 10.72 4.95 6.11
N GLU A 15 11.91 4.49 5.81
CA GLU A 15 12.19 3.07 5.58
C GLU A 15 13.21 2.56 6.60
N PHE A 16 13.21 1.24 6.78
CA PHE A 16 14.29 0.54 7.46
C PHE A 16 14.66 -0.65 6.57
N TYR A 17 15.92 -0.73 6.20
CA TYR A 17 16.41 -1.73 5.26
C TYR A 17 17.72 -2.31 5.78
N GLN A 18 17.69 -3.57 6.22
CA GLN A 18 18.85 -4.25 6.80
C GLN A 18 18.83 -5.74 6.43
N ARG A 19 19.97 -6.26 5.96
CA ARG A 19 20.14 -7.69 5.68
C ARG A 19 20.57 -8.45 6.93
N LYS A 20 20.23 -9.74 6.99
CA LYS A 20 20.67 -10.69 8.03
C LYS A 20 20.34 -10.25 9.47
N ILE A 21 19.14 -9.69 9.67
CA ILE A 21 18.64 -9.35 11.00
C ILE A 21 17.70 -10.44 11.52
N LEU A 22 17.77 -10.71 12.82
CA LEU A 22 16.85 -11.64 13.48
C LEU A 22 15.47 -11.00 13.66
N GLY A 23 14.40 -11.81 13.64
CA GLY A 23 13.03 -11.32 13.79
C GLY A 23 12.80 -10.58 15.12
N SER A 24 13.39 -11.06 16.21
CA SER A 24 13.32 -10.44 17.54
C SER A 24 14.01 -9.05 17.56
N GLN A 25 15.21 -8.95 16.99
CA GLN A 25 15.93 -7.67 16.86
C GLN A 25 15.16 -6.69 15.98
N LEU A 26 14.59 -7.18 14.87
CA LEU A 26 13.77 -6.35 13.99
C LEU A 26 12.55 -5.79 14.73
N ALA A 27 11.91 -6.59 15.59
CA ALA A 27 10.77 -6.15 16.39
C ALA A 27 11.16 -5.03 17.37
N GLU A 28 12.30 -5.16 18.06
CA GLU A 28 12.81 -4.13 18.98
C GLU A 28 13.13 -2.82 18.27
N ILE A 29 13.83 -2.91 17.13
CA ILE A 29 14.12 -1.74 16.29
C ILE A 29 12.80 -1.13 15.81
N ALA A 30 11.85 -1.95 15.37
CA ALA A 30 10.56 -1.47 14.91
C ALA A 30 9.84 -0.66 16.00
N LYS A 31 9.79 -1.19 17.22
CA LYS A 31 9.21 -0.51 18.38
C LYS A 31 9.90 0.81 18.69
N LYS A 32 11.23 0.87 18.62
CA LYS A 32 12.01 2.08 18.90
C LYS A 32 11.89 3.14 17.81
N GLU A 33 11.95 2.73 16.54
CA GLU A 33 12.07 3.62 15.38
C GLU A 33 10.74 4.08 14.80
N PHE A 34 9.68 3.27 14.96
CA PHE A 34 8.36 3.51 14.38
C PHE A 34 7.23 3.52 15.41
N GLY A 35 7.47 3.04 16.64
CA GLY A 35 6.48 3.08 17.71
C GLY A 35 5.31 2.12 17.49
N ASN A 36 4.16 2.47 18.07
CA ASN A 36 2.97 1.63 18.04
C ASN A 36 2.10 1.94 16.80
N VAL A 37 2.55 1.45 15.64
CA VAL A 37 1.81 1.49 14.37
C VAL A 37 1.29 0.10 14.01
N LYS A 38 0.43 0.03 12.99
CA LYS A 38 0.03 -1.24 12.40
C LYS A 38 1.16 -1.77 11.51
N TYR A 39 1.72 -2.91 11.84
CA TYR A 39 2.70 -3.63 11.05
C TYR A 39 2.00 -4.68 10.20
N ILE A 40 2.32 -4.69 8.91
CA ILE A 40 1.85 -5.70 7.96
C ILE A 40 3.05 -6.55 7.56
N ALA A 41 3.01 -7.83 7.88
CA ALA A 41 4.06 -8.77 7.57
C ALA A 41 3.59 -9.80 6.53
N ASP A 42 4.54 -10.49 5.92
CA ASP A 42 4.22 -11.64 5.07
C ASP A 42 3.62 -12.76 5.93
N SER A 43 2.49 -13.30 5.50
CA SER A 43 1.82 -14.41 6.17
C SER A 43 2.63 -15.71 6.12
N ALA A 44 3.62 -15.81 5.24
CA ALA A 44 4.50 -16.98 5.13
C ALA A 44 5.50 -17.11 6.30
N ASN A 45 5.70 -16.07 7.11
CA ASN A 45 6.62 -16.08 8.25
C ASN A 45 5.88 -15.79 9.58
N PRO A 46 5.16 -16.78 10.13
CA PRO A 46 4.39 -16.61 11.36
C PRO A 46 5.27 -16.30 12.58
N ASP A 47 6.47 -16.87 12.64
CA ASP A 47 7.41 -16.67 13.76
C ASP A 47 7.77 -15.18 13.90
N ALA A 48 8.07 -14.50 12.80
CA ALA A 48 8.35 -13.07 12.81
C ALA A 48 7.14 -12.25 13.32
N ILE A 49 5.91 -12.65 12.98
CA ILE A 49 4.70 -11.98 13.47
C ILE A 49 4.55 -12.18 14.98
N GLU A 50 4.83 -13.38 15.48
CA GLU A 50 4.79 -13.67 16.91
C GLU A 50 5.82 -12.86 17.69
N GLU A 51 7.05 -12.73 17.20
CA GLU A 51 8.08 -11.89 17.84
C GLU A 51 7.63 -10.44 18.01
N PHE A 52 6.99 -9.86 16.99
CA PHE A 52 6.42 -8.52 17.08
C PHE A 52 5.29 -8.44 18.11
N LYS A 53 4.40 -9.44 18.15
CA LYS A 53 3.30 -9.50 19.11
C LYS A 53 3.79 -9.67 20.55
N LYS A 54 4.83 -10.47 20.79
CA LYS A 54 5.43 -10.71 22.11
C LYS A 54 5.87 -9.42 22.80
N ILE A 55 6.40 -8.47 22.03
CA ILE A 55 6.85 -7.17 22.58
C ILE A 55 5.74 -6.09 22.57
N GLY A 56 4.51 -6.47 22.25
CA GLY A 56 3.31 -5.61 22.30
C GLY A 56 3.06 -4.77 21.05
N LEU A 57 3.66 -5.10 19.89
CA LEU A 57 3.37 -4.40 18.64
C LEU A 57 2.15 -5.00 17.93
N ASN A 58 1.36 -4.14 17.28
CA ASN A 58 0.25 -4.54 16.44
C ASN A 58 0.74 -5.04 15.07
N CYS A 59 1.15 -6.30 14.99
CA CYS A 59 1.57 -6.95 13.75
C CYS A 59 0.54 -7.96 13.25
N VAL A 60 0.15 -7.83 11.98
CA VAL A 60 -0.77 -8.72 11.29
C VAL A 60 -0.17 -9.24 10.00
N GLY A 61 -0.39 -10.52 9.72
CA GLY A 61 -0.08 -11.09 8.41
C GLY A 61 -1.02 -10.51 7.35
N ILE A 62 -0.48 -10.26 6.16
CA ILE A 62 -1.29 -9.83 5.01
C ILE A 62 -2.33 -10.92 4.68
N LYS A 63 -3.59 -10.52 4.51
CA LYS A 63 -4.67 -11.44 4.15
C LYS A 63 -4.60 -11.74 2.65
N LYS A 64 -3.98 -12.84 2.28
CA LYS A 64 -4.07 -13.41 0.91
C LYS A 64 -5.45 -14.10 0.77
N MET A 65 -6.12 -13.98 -0.38
CA MET A 65 -7.40 -14.66 -0.59
C MET A 65 -7.21 -16.18 -0.54
N LYS A 66 -7.98 -16.86 0.31
CA LYS A 66 -7.94 -18.32 0.40
C LYS A 66 -8.30 -18.88 -0.97
N ASN A 67 -7.41 -19.68 -1.55
CA ASN A 67 -7.51 -20.35 -2.86
C ASN A 67 -7.01 -19.57 -4.09
N GLU A 68 -6.42 -18.38 -3.92
CA GLU A 68 -5.73 -17.72 -5.05
C GLU A 68 -4.27 -18.18 -5.17
N ARG A 69 -3.79 -18.29 -6.41
CA ARG A 69 -2.36 -18.47 -6.67
C ARG A 69 -1.61 -17.24 -6.18
N GLU A 70 -0.44 -17.45 -5.57
CA GLU A 70 0.41 -16.36 -5.08
C GLU A 70 0.75 -15.34 -6.17
N GLU A 71 0.93 -15.81 -7.40
CA GLU A 71 1.13 -14.99 -8.59
C GLU A 71 0.00 -13.96 -8.78
N ASN A 72 -1.26 -14.34 -8.58
CA ASN A 72 -2.40 -13.43 -8.72
C ASN A 72 -2.36 -12.30 -7.68
N PHE A 73 -1.94 -12.63 -6.45
CA PHE A 73 -1.80 -11.64 -5.39
C PHE A 73 -0.69 -10.63 -5.72
N VAL A 74 0.44 -11.12 -6.25
CA VAL A 74 1.56 -10.28 -6.70
C VAL A 74 1.11 -9.35 -7.83
N ILE A 75 0.45 -9.87 -8.87
CA ILE A 75 -0.07 -9.09 -10.01
C ILE A 75 -1.07 -8.03 -9.53
N ALA A 76 -2.03 -8.41 -8.68
CA ALA A 76 -3.03 -7.47 -8.16
C ALA A 76 -2.36 -6.32 -7.40
N GLY A 77 -1.32 -6.63 -6.63
CA GLY A 77 -0.55 -5.64 -5.92
C GLY A 77 0.32 -4.74 -6.81
N ILE A 78 0.96 -5.28 -7.85
CA ILE A 78 1.69 -4.50 -8.85
C ILE A 78 0.74 -3.52 -9.55
N ARG A 79 -0.44 -4.00 -9.98
CA ARG A 79 -1.48 -3.15 -10.57
C ARG A 79 -1.91 -2.05 -9.61
N ARG A 80 -2.00 -2.37 -8.33
CA ARG A 80 -2.35 -1.39 -7.29
C ARG A 80 -1.28 -0.33 -7.12
N VAL A 81 0.00 -0.70 -7.05
CA VAL A 81 1.13 0.25 -7.02
C VAL A 81 1.12 1.12 -8.29
N SER A 82 0.99 0.49 -9.46
CA SER A 82 0.95 1.18 -10.75
C SER A 82 -0.17 2.21 -10.84
N GLY A 83 -1.37 1.86 -10.35
CA GLY A 83 -2.50 2.81 -10.25
C GLY A 83 -2.21 4.01 -9.34
N HIS A 84 -1.36 3.86 -8.32
CA HIS A 84 -0.98 4.99 -7.47
C HIS A 84 0.08 5.91 -8.11
N LEU A 85 0.83 5.42 -9.10
CA LEU A 85 1.77 6.23 -9.87
C LEU A 85 1.05 7.11 -10.91
N GLN A 86 -0.19 6.78 -11.28
CA GLN A 86 -0.96 7.57 -12.24
C GLN A 86 -1.28 8.97 -11.72
N ILE A 87 -1.04 9.96 -12.58
CA ILE A 87 -1.39 11.35 -12.32
C ILE A 87 -2.91 11.50 -12.26
N GLN A 88 -3.39 12.16 -11.22
CA GLN A 88 -4.81 12.41 -10.99
C GLN A 88 -5.24 13.75 -11.61
N GLY A 89 -6.53 14.08 -11.51
CA GLY A 89 -7.09 15.33 -12.04
C GLY A 89 -6.45 16.61 -11.46
N ASP A 90 -5.81 16.52 -10.30
CA ASP A 90 -5.07 17.62 -9.68
C ASP A 90 -3.56 17.63 -10.04
N LYS A 91 -3.19 16.93 -11.12
CA LYS A 91 -1.84 16.89 -11.71
C LYS A 91 -0.76 16.30 -10.80
N LYS A 92 -1.16 15.54 -9.78
CA LYS A 92 -0.24 14.86 -8.88
C LYS A 92 -0.51 13.35 -8.84
N PRO A 93 0.51 12.52 -8.58
CA PRO A 93 0.31 11.09 -8.36
C PRO A 93 -0.42 10.85 -7.02
N ARG A 94 -0.74 9.58 -6.76
CA ARG A 94 -1.21 9.11 -5.45
C ARG A 94 -0.10 8.51 -4.61
N LEU A 95 1.09 8.23 -5.16
CA LEU A 95 2.25 7.77 -4.41
C LEU A 95 3.31 8.87 -4.34
N PHE A 96 3.75 9.16 -3.12
CA PHE A 96 4.85 10.07 -2.83
C PHE A 96 5.90 9.33 -2.00
N ILE A 97 7.17 9.57 -2.31
CA ILE A 97 8.30 8.92 -1.65
C ILE A 97 9.19 10.02 -1.05
N SER A 98 9.47 9.91 0.24
CA SER A 98 10.41 10.81 0.91
C SER A 98 11.85 10.53 0.44
N ASN A 99 12.67 11.58 0.35
CA ASN A 99 14.11 11.45 0.04
C ASN A 99 14.87 10.61 1.08
N ASN A 100 14.29 10.41 2.26
CA ASN A 100 14.83 9.53 3.32
C ASN A 100 14.54 8.03 3.05
N CYS A 101 14.11 7.67 1.85
CA CYS A 101 13.86 6.29 1.44
C CYS A 101 14.71 5.87 0.22
N PRO A 102 16.06 5.98 0.30
CA PRO A 102 16.95 5.69 -0.82
C PRO A 102 16.85 4.27 -1.35
N MET A 103 16.59 3.27 -0.51
CA MET A 103 16.47 1.87 -0.96
C MET A 103 15.18 1.66 -1.73
N THR A 104 14.07 2.23 -1.26
CA THR A 104 12.80 2.21 -2.01
C THR A 104 12.96 2.89 -3.36
N ILE A 105 13.62 4.06 -3.42
CA ILE A 105 13.88 4.78 -4.68
C ILE A 105 14.75 3.92 -5.62
N ALA A 106 15.84 3.35 -5.11
CA ALA A 106 16.73 2.48 -5.89
C ALA A 106 15.99 1.24 -6.43
N GLU A 107 15.11 0.63 -5.64
CA GLU A 107 14.30 -0.50 -6.11
C GLU A 107 13.32 -0.06 -7.21
N PHE A 108 12.67 1.10 -7.08
CA PHE A 108 11.81 1.64 -8.14
C PHE A 108 12.56 1.83 -9.46
N GLU A 109 13.80 2.31 -9.42
CA GLU A 109 14.63 2.55 -10.61
C GLU A 109 15.14 1.25 -11.27
N ASN A 110 15.31 0.18 -10.49
CA ASN A 110 15.90 -1.08 -10.96
C ASN A 110 14.88 -2.23 -11.09
N TYR A 111 13.59 -1.97 -10.83
CA TYR A 111 12.54 -2.98 -10.86
C TYR A 111 12.36 -3.55 -12.28
N SER A 112 12.59 -4.85 -12.45
CA SER A 112 12.55 -5.51 -13.75
C SER A 112 12.01 -6.94 -13.65
N TYR A 113 11.38 -7.39 -14.74
CA TYR A 113 10.88 -8.74 -14.89
C TYR A 113 11.90 -9.60 -15.64
N PRO A 114 12.00 -10.91 -15.34
CA PRO A 114 12.81 -11.82 -16.13
C PRO A 114 12.30 -11.85 -17.57
N GLU A 115 13.23 -11.99 -18.53
CA GLU A 115 12.88 -12.17 -19.92
C GLU A 115 11.99 -13.40 -20.13
N ASN A 116 10.96 -13.25 -20.96
CA ASN A 116 10.07 -14.34 -21.33
C ASN A 116 10.87 -15.40 -22.09
N LYS A 117 10.93 -16.61 -21.54
CA LYS A 117 11.43 -17.78 -22.27
C LYS A 117 10.31 -18.33 -23.14
N GLU A 118 10.56 -18.54 -24.42
CA GLU A 118 9.65 -19.29 -25.28
C GLU A 118 9.32 -20.64 -24.61
N ASN A 119 8.03 -20.94 -24.46
CA ASN A 119 7.46 -22.10 -23.74
C ASN A 119 7.37 -22.03 -22.21
N LYS A 120 7.48 -20.85 -21.57
CA LYS A 120 7.06 -20.67 -20.17
C LYS A 120 6.13 -19.47 -20.03
N SER A 121 5.15 -19.59 -19.12
CA SER A 121 4.38 -18.44 -18.67
C SER A 121 5.35 -17.36 -18.16
N PRO A 122 5.14 -16.08 -18.52
CA PRO A 122 5.91 -14.98 -17.96
C PRO A 122 5.95 -15.09 -16.44
N SER A 123 7.15 -14.99 -15.84
CA SER A 123 7.22 -14.91 -14.39
C SER A 123 6.87 -13.48 -13.98
N GLU A 124 5.77 -13.35 -13.26
CA GLU A 124 5.29 -12.08 -12.69
C GLU A 124 6.03 -11.71 -11.39
N LYS A 125 7.05 -12.52 -11.01
CA LYS A 125 7.94 -12.22 -9.90
C LYS A 125 9.11 -11.37 -10.43
N PRO A 126 9.35 -10.17 -9.88
CA PRO A 126 10.48 -9.34 -10.26
C PRO A 126 11.81 -10.01 -9.93
N LEU A 127 12.86 -9.59 -10.65
CA LEU A 127 14.23 -10.05 -10.41
C LEU A 127 14.75 -9.54 -9.04
N GLU A 128 15.27 -10.46 -8.23
CA GLU A 128 16.07 -10.11 -7.05
C GLU A 128 17.41 -9.50 -7.51
N PRO A 129 17.98 -8.52 -6.78
CA PRO A 129 17.73 -8.18 -5.38
C PRO A 129 16.80 -6.99 -5.11
N PHE A 130 16.10 -6.46 -6.13
CA PHE A 130 15.38 -5.18 -6.05
C PHE A 130 13.87 -5.33 -5.79
N SER A 131 13.47 -6.27 -4.93
CA SER A 131 12.04 -6.58 -4.69
C SER A 131 11.57 -6.36 -3.25
N HIS A 132 12.46 -6.14 -2.29
CA HIS A 132 12.11 -6.22 -0.88
C HIS A 132 11.29 -5.02 -0.39
N ALA A 133 11.69 -3.80 -0.74
CA ALA A 133 10.91 -2.60 -0.44
C ALA A 133 9.62 -2.56 -1.26
N MET A 134 9.65 -3.04 -2.50
CA MET A 134 8.48 -3.14 -3.39
C MET A 134 7.43 -4.13 -2.87
N ASP A 135 7.84 -5.29 -2.37
CA ASP A 135 6.95 -6.26 -1.74
C ASP A 135 6.32 -5.67 -0.46
N ALA A 136 7.10 -4.97 0.36
CA ALA A 136 6.60 -4.27 1.55
C ALA A 136 5.58 -3.18 1.19
N LEU A 137 5.85 -2.38 0.15
CA LEU A 137 4.93 -1.37 -0.35
C LEU A 137 3.62 -2.02 -0.85
N ARG A 138 3.73 -3.11 -1.61
CA ARG A 138 2.58 -3.88 -2.08
C ARG A 138 1.69 -4.32 -0.92
N TYR A 139 2.28 -4.95 0.11
CA TYR A 139 1.53 -5.39 1.28
C TYR A 139 0.86 -4.22 2.00
N ALA A 140 1.56 -3.09 2.13
CA ALA A 140 1.00 -1.90 2.74
C ALA A 140 -0.23 -1.37 1.97
N LEU A 141 -0.15 -1.24 0.64
CA LEU A 141 -1.26 -0.75 -0.20
C LEU A 141 -2.42 -1.74 -0.30
N MET A 142 -2.14 -3.05 -0.28
CA MET A 142 -3.17 -4.11 -0.33
C MET A 142 -3.86 -4.31 1.02
N SER A 143 -3.18 -4.03 2.13
CA SER A 143 -3.78 -4.12 3.47
C SER A 143 -4.86 -3.07 3.73
N ARG A 144 -4.92 -2.02 2.90
CA ARG A 144 -5.94 -0.98 2.98
C ARG A 144 -7.13 -1.38 2.12
N GLU A 145 -8.29 -1.58 2.75
CA GLU A 145 -9.58 -1.89 2.10
C GLU A 145 -10.17 -0.70 1.31
N THR A 146 -9.34 0.27 0.90
CA THR A 146 -9.83 1.37 0.06
C THR A 146 -9.99 0.84 -1.36
N PRO A 147 -11.21 0.78 -1.92
CA PRO A 147 -11.38 0.43 -3.31
C PRO A 147 -10.55 1.40 -4.15
N LEU A 148 -9.70 0.84 -5.01
CA LEU A 148 -9.05 1.62 -6.05
C LEU A 148 -10.18 1.99 -7.00
N PHE A 149 -10.69 3.22 -6.91
CA PHE A 149 -11.63 3.74 -7.90
C PHE A 149 -10.85 3.90 -9.22
N PHE A 150 -10.77 2.82 -9.99
CA PHE A 150 -10.38 2.84 -11.39
C PHE A 150 -11.62 3.29 -12.18
N GLY A 151 -11.63 4.56 -12.56
CA GLY A 151 -12.48 5.09 -13.64
C GLY A 151 -13.93 4.59 -13.71
N SER A 152 -14.79 5.08 -12.82
CA SER A 152 -16.03 5.70 -13.28
C SER A 152 -16.27 6.94 -12.41
N LEU A 153 -16.51 8.08 -13.05
CA LEU A 153 -17.02 9.25 -12.33
C LEU A 153 -18.38 8.85 -11.75
N ASP A 154 -18.44 8.56 -10.45
CA ASP A 154 -19.71 8.67 -9.74
C ASP A 154 -19.98 10.15 -9.49
N MET A 155 -20.59 10.82 -10.48
CA MET A 155 -21.04 12.21 -10.39
C MET A 155 -22.21 12.41 -9.40
N THR A 156 -22.66 11.38 -8.68
CA THR A 156 -23.83 11.48 -7.80
C THR A 156 -23.50 11.86 -6.36
N ARG A 157 -22.23 11.79 -5.94
CA ARG A 157 -21.85 12.25 -4.60
C ARG A 157 -21.35 13.69 -4.66
N PRO A 158 -22.03 14.65 -4.00
CA PRO A 158 -21.49 16.00 -3.89
C PRO A 158 -20.15 15.94 -3.15
N ARG A 159 -19.15 16.63 -3.72
CA ARG A 159 -17.84 16.82 -3.08
C ARG A 159 -18.08 17.45 -1.70
N PRO A 160 -17.45 16.96 -0.61
CA PRO A 160 -17.50 17.66 0.66
C PRO A 160 -16.94 19.09 0.48
N PRO A 161 -17.60 20.12 1.04
CA PRO A 161 -17.18 21.51 0.86
C PRO A 161 -15.78 21.72 1.44
N ALA A 162 -14.96 22.54 0.77
CA ALA A 162 -13.65 22.89 1.29
C ALA A 162 -13.77 23.73 2.57
N PRO A 163 -12.76 23.74 3.46
CA PRO A 163 -12.79 24.60 4.66
C PRO A 163 -12.94 26.07 4.25
N GLY A 164 -14.09 26.67 4.54
CA GLY A 164 -14.44 28.06 4.17
C GLY A 164 -15.46 28.21 3.04
N GLU A 165 -15.90 27.13 2.38
CA GLU A 165 -17.03 27.18 1.46
C GLU A 165 -18.36 27.02 2.22
N PRO A 166 -19.39 27.84 1.94
CA PRO A 166 -20.68 27.69 2.58
C PRO A 166 -21.37 26.39 2.11
N GLU A 167 -21.86 25.60 3.06
CA GLU A 167 -22.71 24.43 2.78
C GLU A 167 -23.95 24.87 1.98
N LYS A 168 -24.10 24.35 0.76
CA LYS A 168 -25.36 24.46 0.03
C LYS A 168 -26.36 23.50 0.68
N LYS A 169 -27.36 24.06 1.37
CA LYS A 169 -28.48 23.28 1.90
C LYS A 169 -29.27 22.67 0.74
N ASP A 170 -29.37 21.35 0.71
CA ASP A 170 -30.17 20.62 -0.27
C ASP A 170 -31.66 20.93 -0.08
N GLU A 171 -32.20 21.78 -0.96
CA GLU A 171 -33.63 22.07 -1.06
C GLU A 171 -34.35 20.96 -1.84
N LYS A 172 -34.36 19.75 -1.29
CA LYS A 172 -35.17 18.62 -1.80
C LYS A 172 -35.84 17.88 -0.65
N ASN A 173 -36.73 18.58 0.05
CA ASN A 173 -37.81 17.91 0.78
C ASN A 173 -39.06 18.81 0.85
N ARG A 174 -39.73 18.95 -0.29
CA ARG A 174 -41.11 19.43 -0.36
C ARG A 174 -41.83 18.64 -1.45
N ILE A 175 -42.38 17.49 -1.06
CA ILE A 175 -43.57 16.96 -1.72
C ILE A 175 -44.57 16.72 -0.60
N ALA A 176 -45.64 17.51 -0.66
CA ALA A 176 -46.66 17.65 0.36
C ALA A 176 -47.59 16.44 0.39
N PHE A 177 -48.09 16.14 1.60
CA PHE A 177 -49.37 15.47 1.79
C PHE A 177 -50.48 16.33 1.15
N GLY A 178 -51.36 15.68 0.39
CA GLY A 178 -52.58 16.23 -0.19
C GLY A 178 -53.40 15.11 -0.81
#